data_AF-A0A6C0DU45-F1
#
_entry.id   AF-A0A6C0DU45-F1
#
_cell.length_a   1.000
_cell.length_b   1.000
_cell.length_c   1.000
_cell.angle_alpha   90.00
_cell.angle_beta   90.00
_cell.angle_gamma   90.00
#
_symmetry.space_group_name_H-M   'P 1'
#
loop_
_entity.id
_entity.type
_entity.pdbx_description
1 polymer ?
#
loop_
_entity_poly.entity_id
_entity_poly.type
_entity_poly.pdbx_seq_one_letter_code
_entity_poly.pdbx_strand_id
1 'polypeptide(L)'
;MDTVSIPNPPHTLIGKWDLYYHLPHDKNWELSSYTIIMNSIDTVEKVIALNENITANTVKNCMLFLMRTGITPMWEDPKNRNGGCFSYKVINKQVYEIWKTLFYHVCGESLCKNPEHSKHINGITISPKKNFCIIKIWLDVSNLQDPNMIVLIPNLSKEGCLFKKHEPEF
;
A
#
# COMPACT_ATOMS: atom_id res chain seq x y z
N MET A 1 35.69 -17.25 24.29
CA MET A 1 34.59 -18.14 23.86
C MET A 1 33.49 -17.21 23.39
N ASP A 2 33.46 -16.94 22.09
CA ASP A 2 32.43 -16.10 21.49
C ASP A 2 31.16 -16.94 21.40
N THR A 3 30.16 -16.61 22.21
CA THR A 3 28.82 -17.18 22.09
C THR A 3 28.25 -16.68 20.77
N VAL A 4 28.29 -17.53 19.75
CA VAL A 4 27.59 -17.28 18.48
C VAL A 4 26.10 -17.25 18.79
N SER A 5 25.52 -16.05 18.81
CA SER A 5 24.08 -15.89 18.92
C SER A 5 23.45 -16.47 17.65
N ILE A 6 22.66 -17.52 17.82
CA ILE A 6 21.83 -18.04 16.73
C ILE A 6 20.80 -16.95 16.42
N PRO A 7 20.75 -16.39 15.20
CA PRO A 7 19.73 -15.40 14.87
C PRO A 7 18.35 -16.07 14.97
N ASN A 8 17.43 -15.41 15.67
CA ASN A 8 16.05 -15.88 15.79
C ASN A 8 15.44 -16.06 14.38
N PRO A 9 14.65 -17.12 14.15
CA PRO A 9 13.96 -17.28 12.88
C PRO A 9 13.02 -16.10 12.64
N PRO A 10 12.92 -15.60 11.40
CA PRO A 10 12.10 -14.44 11.08
C PRO A 10 10.61 -14.75 11.24
N HIS A 11 9.82 -13.74 11.58
CA HIS A 11 8.39 -13.89 11.79
C HIS A 11 7.64 -13.79 10.45
N THR A 12 7.04 -14.89 10.01
CA THR A 12 6.32 -14.95 8.74
C THR A 12 5.02 -14.16 8.76
N LEU A 13 4.74 -13.44 7.68
CA LEU A 13 3.47 -12.77 7.43
C LEU A 13 2.43 -13.77 6.90
N ILE A 14 1.15 -13.40 7.04
CA ILE A 14 0.03 -14.13 6.41
C ILE A 14 0.06 -13.92 4.89
N GLY A 15 0.19 -12.67 4.46
CA GLY A 15 0.29 -12.27 3.07
C GLY A 15 1.74 -12.10 2.61
N LYS A 16 1.96 -12.22 1.32
CA LYS A 16 3.23 -11.91 0.66
C LYS A 16 3.04 -10.65 -0.20
N TRP A 17 3.97 -9.71 -0.10
CA TRP A 17 3.83 -8.38 -0.72
C TRP A 17 5.04 -8.02 -1.57
N ASP A 18 4.81 -7.20 -2.59
CA ASP A 18 5.82 -6.61 -3.46
C ASP A 18 5.69 -5.08 -3.43
N LEU A 19 6.81 -4.39 -3.29
CA LEU A 19 6.89 -2.93 -3.29
C LEU A 19 7.48 -2.44 -4.61
N TYR A 20 6.71 -1.61 -5.31
CA TYR A 20 7.09 -1.00 -6.58
C TYR A 20 7.26 0.51 -6.44
N TYR A 21 8.02 1.05 -7.38
CA TYR A 21 8.26 2.46 -7.59
C TYR A 21 7.97 2.84 -9.05
N HIS A 22 7.36 4.01 -9.24
CA HIS A 22 7.21 4.64 -10.54
C HIS A 22 7.53 6.14 -10.46
N LEU A 23 8.10 6.68 -11.54
CA LEU A 23 8.50 8.09 -11.62
C LEU A 23 7.27 8.98 -11.85
N PRO A 24 7.03 10.03 -11.04
CA PRO A 24 5.84 10.87 -11.21
C PRO A 24 5.75 11.64 -12.54
N HIS A 25 6.88 11.80 -13.22
CA HIS A 25 7.00 12.51 -14.50
C HIS A 25 7.01 11.56 -15.69
N ASP A 26 7.15 10.26 -15.45
CA ASP A 26 7.03 9.27 -16.50
C ASP A 26 5.54 9.17 -16.88
N LYS A 27 5.29 9.21 -18.19
CA LYS A 27 3.94 9.11 -18.76
C LYS A 27 3.66 7.71 -19.29
N ASN A 28 4.67 6.84 -19.30
CA ASN A 28 4.51 5.45 -19.63
C ASN A 28 3.91 4.69 -18.44
N TRP A 29 2.68 4.23 -18.58
CA TRP A 29 1.98 3.45 -17.55
C TRP A 29 2.01 1.94 -17.82
N GLU A 30 2.80 1.49 -18.79
CA GLU A 30 3.06 0.06 -18.98
C GLU A 30 3.82 -0.51 -17.78
N LEU A 31 3.60 -1.78 -17.47
CA LEU A 31 4.27 -2.48 -16.37
C LEU A 31 5.81 -2.37 -16.42
N SER A 32 6.38 -2.21 -17.62
CA SER A 32 7.82 -2.03 -17.86
C SER A 32 8.40 -0.77 -17.21
N SER A 33 7.58 0.25 -16.94
CA SER A 33 8.01 1.50 -16.29
C SER A 33 8.01 1.41 -14.76
N TYR A 34 7.49 0.32 -14.19
CA TYR A 34 7.47 0.09 -12.74
C TYR A 34 8.73 -0.66 -12.32
N THR A 35 9.48 -0.08 -11.39
CA THR A 35 10.66 -0.71 -10.81
C THR A 35 10.30 -1.39 -9.49
N ILE A 36 10.67 -2.65 -9.33
CA ILE A 36 10.50 -3.37 -8.07
C ILE A 36 11.59 -2.90 -7.10
N ILE A 37 11.19 -2.34 -5.95
CA ILE A 37 12.11 -2.03 -4.83
C ILE A 37 12.44 -3.31 -4.07
N MET A 38 11.41 -4.09 -3.75
CA MET A 38 11.57 -5.37 -3.06
C MET A 38 10.41 -6.28 -3.44
N ASN A 39 10.72 -7.52 -3.81
CA ASN A 39 9.74 -8.58 -3.95
C ASN A 39 9.73 -9.46 -2.71
N SER A 40 8.68 -10.28 -2.58
CA SER A 40 8.62 -11.32 -1.56
C SER A 40 8.82 -10.80 -0.13
N ILE A 41 8.10 -9.74 0.22
CA ILE A 41 7.97 -9.25 1.60
C ILE A 41 7.01 -10.20 2.31
N ASP A 42 7.59 -11.22 2.95
CA ASP A 42 6.90 -12.33 3.63
C ASP A 42 7.28 -12.44 5.12
N THR A 43 8.04 -11.48 5.65
CA THR A 43 8.39 -11.45 7.08
C THR A 43 8.21 -10.06 7.69
N VAL A 44 7.94 -10.03 8.99
CA VAL A 44 7.81 -8.78 9.77
C VAL A 44 9.11 -7.98 9.73
N GLU A 45 10.26 -8.64 9.77
CA GLU A 45 11.56 -7.98 9.73
C GLU A 45 11.79 -7.23 8.41
N LYS A 46 11.34 -7.79 7.27
CA LYS A 46 11.38 -7.08 5.99
C LYS A 46 10.47 -5.85 5.99
N VAL A 47 9.27 -5.97 6.58
CA VAL A 47 8.33 -4.85 6.72
C VAL A 47 8.93 -3.73 7.57
N ILE A 48 9.53 -4.06 8.71
CA ILE A 48 10.21 -3.09 9.58
C ILE A 48 11.40 -2.47 8.83
N ALA A 49 12.26 -3.28 8.23
CA ALA A 49 13.43 -2.79 7.50
C ALA A 49 13.05 -1.81 6.38
N LEU A 50 12.02 -2.11 5.60
CA LEU A 50 11.53 -1.19 4.57
C LEU A 50 10.96 0.10 5.17
N ASN A 51 10.16 0.01 6.22
CA ASN A 51 9.56 1.18 6.88
C ASN A 51 10.57 2.09 7.59
N GLU A 52 11.74 1.57 7.98
CA GLU A 52 12.83 2.38 8.54
C GLU A 52 13.78 2.95 7.47
N ASN A 53 13.90 2.31 6.31
CA ASN A 53 14.81 2.75 5.24
C ASN A 53 14.14 3.63 4.17
N ILE A 54 12.82 3.53 3.98
CA ILE A 54 12.09 4.42 3.06
C ILE A 54 11.96 5.78 3.71
N THR A 55 12.64 6.78 3.15
CA THR A 55 12.67 8.12 3.73
C THR A 55 11.36 8.89 3.53
N ALA A 56 11.10 9.87 4.39
CA ALA A 56 10.01 10.82 4.21
C ALA A 56 10.07 11.57 2.86
N ASN A 57 11.27 11.80 2.33
CA ASN A 57 11.44 12.44 1.03
C ASN A 57 11.00 11.52 -0.11
N THR A 58 11.30 10.22 -0.02
CA THR A 58 10.82 9.21 -0.97
C THR A 58 9.29 9.17 -0.96
N VAL A 59 8.66 9.00 0.21
CA VAL A 59 7.19 8.92 0.33
C VAL A 59 6.48 10.16 -0.23
N LYS A 60 7.06 11.35 -0.06
CA LYS A 60 6.46 12.62 -0.51
C LYS A 60 6.61 12.91 -1.99
N ASN A 61 7.60 12.32 -2.67
CA ASN A 61 7.98 12.71 -4.02
C ASN A 61 7.99 11.56 -5.02
N CYS A 62 7.76 10.33 -4.58
CA CYS A 62 7.76 9.13 -5.42
C CYS A 62 6.36 8.53 -5.49
N MET A 63 6.04 7.85 -6.59
CA MET A 63 4.88 6.96 -6.60
C MET A 63 5.33 5.60 -6.06
N LEU A 64 4.72 5.16 -4.96
CA LEU A 64 4.99 3.85 -4.37
C LEU A 64 3.72 3.00 -4.40
N PHE A 65 3.89 1.72 -4.63
CA PHE A 65 2.81 0.74 -4.73
C PHE A 65 3.21 -0.48 -3.92
N LEU A 66 2.51 -0.74 -2.82
CA LEU A 66 2.65 -1.97 -2.06
C LEU A 66 1.47 -2.87 -2.44
N MET A 67 1.73 -3.92 -3.20
CA MET A 67 0.70 -4.83 -3.72
C MET A 67 0.93 -6.23 -3.19
N ARG A 68 -0.13 -7.04 -3.07
CA ARG A 68 0.05 -8.48 -2.84
C ARG A 68 0.84 -9.08 -4.00
N THR A 69 1.75 -10.00 -3.68
CA THR A 69 2.58 -10.66 -4.68
C THR A 69 1.72 -11.36 -5.73
N GLY A 70 2.06 -11.12 -7.00
CA GLY A 70 1.29 -11.63 -8.15
C GLY A 70 0.14 -10.73 -8.60
N ILE A 71 -0.10 -9.61 -7.92
CA ILE A 71 -1.05 -8.56 -8.36
C ILE A 71 -0.23 -7.34 -8.78
N THR A 72 -0.34 -6.97 -10.05
CA THR A 72 0.35 -5.80 -10.58
C THR A 72 -0.30 -4.50 -10.10
N PRO A 73 0.44 -3.38 -10.00
CA PRO A 73 -0.08 -2.07 -9.61
C PRO A 73 -0.87 -1.38 -10.74
N MET A 74 -1.65 -2.15 -11.50
CA MET A 74 -2.42 -1.75 -12.67
C MET A 74 -3.90 -2.06 -12.44
N TRP A 75 -4.78 -1.20 -12.91
CA TRP A 75 -6.22 -1.31 -12.75
C TRP A 75 -6.82 -2.38 -13.69
N GLU A 76 -6.09 -2.72 -14.76
CA GLU A 76 -6.38 -3.78 -15.71
C GLU A 76 -6.06 -5.19 -15.17
N ASP A 77 -5.27 -5.28 -14.08
CA ASP A 77 -4.94 -6.56 -13.46
C ASP A 77 -6.21 -7.36 -13.15
N PRO A 78 -6.27 -8.67 -13.44
CA PRO A 78 -7.46 -9.50 -13.20
C PRO A 78 -8.00 -9.42 -11.77
N LYS A 79 -7.14 -9.17 -10.77
CA LYS A 79 -7.53 -9.01 -9.37
C LYS A 79 -7.97 -7.60 -9.01
N ASN A 80 -7.63 -6.59 -9.80
CA ASN A 80 -8.01 -5.19 -9.54
C ASN A 80 -9.24 -4.77 -10.35
N ARG A 81 -9.40 -5.26 -11.58
CA ARG A 81 -10.35 -4.73 -12.58
C ARG A 81 -11.82 -4.70 -12.16
N ASN A 82 -12.26 -5.62 -11.31
CA ASN A 82 -13.66 -5.71 -10.85
C ASN A 82 -13.88 -5.04 -9.48
N GLY A 83 -12.81 -4.50 -8.91
CA GLY A 83 -12.78 -3.94 -7.58
C GLY A 83 -12.92 -2.42 -7.58
N GLY A 84 -12.23 -1.80 -6.63
CA GLY A 84 -12.17 -0.35 -6.54
C GLY A 84 -11.13 0.10 -5.54
N CYS A 85 -11.10 1.40 -5.27
CA CYS A 85 -10.20 1.96 -4.30
C CYS A 85 -10.83 3.07 -3.47
N PHE A 86 -10.48 3.10 -2.19
CA PHE A 86 -10.61 4.30 -1.37
C PHE A 86 -9.50 5.28 -1.75
N SER A 87 -9.84 6.55 -1.91
CA SER A 87 -8.90 7.61 -2.28
C SER A 87 -8.88 8.70 -1.21
N TYR A 88 -7.73 8.88 -0.58
CA TYR A 88 -7.49 9.85 0.49
C TYR A 88 -6.59 10.97 0.01
N LYS A 89 -6.98 12.21 0.29
CA LYS A 89 -6.13 13.38 0.11
C LYS A 89 -5.41 13.67 1.42
N VAL A 90 -4.08 13.60 1.42
CA VAL A 90 -3.26 13.71 2.63
C VAL A 90 -2.20 14.80 2.46
N ILE A 91 -2.13 15.74 3.41
CA ILE A 91 -1.15 16.83 3.35
C ILE A 91 0.28 16.31 3.55
N ASN A 92 1.25 16.94 2.89
CA ASN A 92 2.65 16.49 2.90
C ASN A 92 3.29 16.43 4.30
N LYS A 93 2.76 17.18 5.28
CA LYS A 93 3.25 17.15 6.67
C LYS A 93 2.96 15.82 7.35
N GLN A 94 1.85 15.17 7.04
CA GLN A 94 1.36 13.97 7.73
C GLN A 94 1.58 12.68 6.94
N VAL A 95 1.83 12.80 5.63
CA VAL A 95 1.82 11.67 4.70
C VAL A 95 2.81 10.55 5.05
N TYR A 96 3.98 10.90 5.58
CA TYR A 96 5.01 9.92 5.89
C TYR A 96 4.57 8.94 6.99
N GLU A 97 4.09 9.47 8.12
CA GLU A 97 3.62 8.65 9.24
C GLU A 97 2.37 7.84 8.86
N ILE A 98 1.47 8.44 8.07
CA ILE A 98 0.29 7.75 7.56
C ILE A 98 0.71 6.57 6.66
N TRP A 99 1.67 6.77 5.75
CA TRP A 99 2.19 5.69 4.90
C TRP A 99 2.81 4.56 5.73
N LYS A 100 3.69 4.86 6.70
CA LYS A 100 4.25 3.83 7.60
C LYS A 100 3.15 3.04 8.30
N THR A 101 2.18 3.75 8.88
CA THR A 101 1.09 3.14 9.64
C THR A 101 0.23 2.23 8.75
N LEU A 102 -0.11 2.70 7.54
CA LEU A 102 -0.85 1.90 6.56
C LEU A 102 -0.06 0.67 6.10
N PHE A 103 1.24 0.81 5.85
CA PHE A 103 2.11 -0.30 5.46
C PHE A 103 2.04 -1.42 6.51
N TYR A 104 2.21 -1.09 7.79
CA TYR A 104 2.10 -2.07 8.88
C TYR A 104 0.72 -2.75 8.93
N HIS A 105 -0.37 -1.97 8.83
CA HIS A 105 -1.71 -2.54 8.87
C HIS A 105 -2.03 -3.45 7.68
N VAL A 106 -1.58 -3.10 6.48
CA VAL A 106 -1.76 -3.90 5.27
C VAL A 106 -1.01 -5.21 5.39
N CYS A 107 0.29 -5.16 5.67
CA CYS A 107 1.10 -6.37 5.79
C CYS A 107 0.68 -7.26 6.97
N GLY A 108 0.16 -6.65 8.05
CA GLY A 108 -0.37 -7.35 9.21
C GLY A 108 -1.84 -7.77 9.10
N GLU A 109 -2.49 -7.66 7.93
CA GLU A 109 -3.89 -8.05 7.70
C GLU A 109 -4.88 -7.44 8.71
N SER A 110 -4.63 -6.20 9.14
CA SER A 110 -5.38 -5.52 10.22
C SER A 110 -5.91 -4.13 9.82
N LEU A 111 -5.95 -3.83 8.53
CA LEU A 111 -6.38 -2.52 8.02
C LEU A 111 -7.89 -2.30 8.14
N CYS A 112 -8.69 -3.36 8.17
CA CYS A 112 -10.14 -3.27 8.30
C CYS A 112 -10.60 -3.67 9.70
N LYS A 113 -11.65 -3.02 10.20
CA LYS A 113 -12.29 -3.37 11.49
C LYS A 113 -12.83 -4.80 11.49
N ASN A 114 -13.36 -5.25 10.34
CA ASN A 114 -13.73 -6.64 10.13
C ASN A 114 -12.56 -7.36 9.41
N PRO A 115 -11.93 -8.36 10.04
CA PRO A 115 -10.82 -9.11 9.43
C PRO A 115 -11.18 -9.75 8.09
N GLU A 116 -12.44 -10.16 7.88
CA GLU A 116 -12.90 -10.73 6.61
C GLU A 116 -12.78 -9.73 5.46
N HIS A 117 -12.90 -8.43 5.74
CA HIS A 117 -12.73 -7.41 4.73
C HIS A 117 -11.26 -7.15 4.38
N SER A 118 -10.31 -7.43 5.30
CA SER A 118 -8.87 -7.24 5.01
C SER A 118 -8.36 -8.20 3.93
N LYS A 119 -9.00 -9.37 3.79
CA LYS A 119 -8.72 -10.34 2.71
C LYS A 119 -8.93 -9.76 1.30
N HIS A 120 -9.83 -8.78 1.18
CA HIS A 120 -10.15 -8.11 -0.07
C HIS A 120 -9.17 -6.98 -0.43
N ILE A 121 -8.25 -6.60 0.46
CA ILE A 121 -7.25 -5.57 0.17
C ILE A 121 -6.17 -6.17 -0.75
N ASN A 122 -6.02 -5.61 -1.95
CA ASN A 122 -4.95 -5.97 -2.89
C ASN A 122 -3.67 -5.17 -2.66
N GLY A 123 -3.78 -3.96 -2.12
CA GLY A 123 -2.61 -3.11 -1.89
C GLY A 123 -2.91 -1.68 -1.49
N ILE A 124 -1.85 -0.93 -1.26
CA ILE A 124 -1.90 0.52 -1.03
C ILE A 124 -0.94 1.24 -1.97
N THR A 125 -1.33 2.42 -2.39
CA THR A 125 -0.52 3.24 -3.29
C THR A 125 -0.44 4.66 -2.78
N ILE A 126 0.65 5.34 -3.07
CA ILE A 126 0.81 6.76 -2.82
C ILE A 126 1.30 7.46 -4.08
N SER A 127 0.74 8.62 -4.40
CA SER A 127 1.14 9.43 -5.54
C SER A 127 1.25 10.90 -5.14
N PRO A 128 2.38 11.57 -5.44
CA PRO A 128 2.58 12.95 -5.05
C PRO A 128 1.77 13.91 -5.94
N LYS A 129 1.32 15.01 -5.34
CA LYS A 129 0.76 16.20 -5.99
C LYS A 129 1.46 17.43 -5.41
N LYS A 130 1.14 18.63 -5.92
CA LYS A 130 1.84 19.88 -5.56
C LYS A 130 1.95 20.13 -4.04
N ASN A 131 0.87 19.98 -3.30
CA ASN A 131 0.80 20.33 -1.86
C ASN A 131 0.30 19.17 -0.96
N PHE A 132 0.04 18.02 -1.55
CA PHE A 132 -0.54 16.86 -0.89
C PHE A 132 -0.16 15.60 -1.65
N CYS A 133 -0.36 14.44 -1.06
CA CYS A 133 -0.33 13.16 -1.75
C CYS A 133 -1.73 12.57 -1.81
N ILE A 134 -1.98 11.75 -2.83
CA ILE A 134 -3.13 10.87 -2.88
C ILE A 134 -2.67 9.49 -2.42
N ILE A 135 -3.26 9.01 -1.32
CA ILE A 135 -3.13 7.62 -0.90
C ILE A 135 -4.36 6.87 -1.37
N LYS A 136 -4.17 5.67 -1.92
CA LYS A 136 -5.27 4.76 -2.24
C LYS A 136 -5.12 3.43 -1.53
N ILE A 137 -6.26 2.84 -1.16
CA ILE A 137 -6.37 1.46 -0.68
C ILE A 137 -7.16 0.71 -1.75
N TRP A 138 -6.55 -0.30 -2.35
CA TRP A 138 -7.10 -1.06 -3.48
C TRP A 138 -7.76 -2.34 -2.99
N LEU A 139 -8.95 -2.62 -3.52
CA LEU A 139 -9.77 -3.78 -3.21
C LEU A 139 -10.05 -4.59 -4.47
N ASP A 140 -10.19 -5.91 -4.33
CA ASP A 140 -10.63 -6.81 -5.41
C ASP A 140 -12.15 -6.80 -5.63
N VAL A 141 -12.90 -6.23 -4.68
CA VAL A 141 -14.36 -6.08 -4.73
C VAL A 141 -14.79 -4.62 -4.74
N SER A 142 -15.95 -4.36 -5.33
CA SER A 142 -16.54 -3.03 -5.45
C SER A 142 -17.78 -2.79 -4.58
N ASN A 143 -18.20 -3.78 -3.78
CA ASN A 143 -19.33 -3.67 -2.86
C ASN A 143 -18.96 -3.14 -1.47
N LEU A 144 -17.66 -3.15 -1.11
CA LEU A 144 -17.15 -2.61 0.16
C LEU A 144 -16.77 -1.13 -0.01
N GLN A 145 -17.76 -0.24 0.06
CA GLN A 145 -17.60 1.18 -0.28
C GLN A 145 -17.61 2.14 0.92
N ASP A 146 -17.91 1.66 2.13
CA ASP A 146 -17.96 2.51 3.33
C ASP A 146 -16.55 2.70 3.93
N PRO A 147 -15.97 3.92 3.90
CA PRO A 147 -14.64 4.18 4.46
C PRO A 147 -14.56 3.93 5.97
N ASN A 148 -15.70 3.80 6.67
CA ASN A 148 -15.72 3.44 8.08
C ASN A 148 -15.28 2.00 8.36
N MET A 149 -15.17 1.16 7.33
CA MET A 149 -14.59 -0.19 7.44
C MET A 149 -13.10 -0.16 7.77
N ILE A 150 -12.38 0.90 7.40
CA ILE A 150 -10.95 1.06 7.68
C ILE A 150 -10.77 1.40 9.16
N VAL A 151 -9.74 0.85 9.80
CA VAL A 151 -9.40 1.18 11.20
C VAL A 151 -9.06 2.67 11.35
N LEU A 152 -9.03 3.17 12.58
CA LEU A 152 -8.59 4.54 12.82
C LEU A 152 -7.09 4.64 12.56
N ILE A 153 -6.72 5.40 11.52
CA ILE A 153 -5.33 5.76 11.25
C ILE A 153 -5.17 7.22 11.64
N PRO A 154 -4.27 7.57 12.59
CA PRO A 154 -4.07 8.94 13.02
C PRO A 154 -3.80 9.87 11.82
N ASN A 155 -4.49 11.02 11.80
CA ASN A 155 -4.40 12.04 10.75
C ASN A 155 -4.94 11.64 9.35
N LEU A 156 -5.42 10.41 9.16
CA LEU A 156 -6.08 10.01 7.91
C LEU A 156 -7.58 10.32 8.01
N SER A 157 -7.99 11.47 7.48
CA SER A 157 -9.41 11.83 7.47
C SER A 157 -10.23 10.89 6.57
N LYS A 158 -11.36 10.42 7.10
CA LYS A 158 -12.38 9.71 6.32
C LYS A 158 -13.34 10.67 5.63
N GLU A 159 -13.41 11.92 6.11
CA GLU A 159 -14.20 12.96 5.47
C GLU A 159 -13.59 13.32 4.12
N GLY A 160 -14.41 13.26 3.07
CA GLY A 160 -13.96 13.45 1.69
C GLY A 160 -13.19 12.26 1.10
N CYS A 161 -13.11 11.13 1.81
CA CYS A 161 -12.66 9.87 1.21
C CYS A 161 -13.67 9.43 0.14
N LEU A 162 -13.18 9.19 -1.07
CA LEU A 162 -14.00 8.74 -2.19
C LEU A 162 -13.71 7.26 -2.46
N PHE A 163 -14.75 6.44 -2.58
CA PHE A 163 -14.62 5.13 -3.20
C PHE A 163 -14.81 5.27 -4.72
N LYS A 164 -13.89 4.71 -5.50
CA LYS A 164 -13.99 4.69 -6.97
C LYS A 164 -13.83 3.26 -7.46
N LYS A 165 -14.77 2.80 -8.29
CA LYS A 165 -14.63 1.53 -9.00
C LYS A 165 -13.50 1.62 -10.01
N HIS A 166 -12.83 0.51 -10.26
CA HIS A 166 -11.94 0.39 -11.41
C HIS A 166 -12.81 0.11 -12.64
N GLU A 167 -12.64 0.91 -13.71
CA GLU A 167 -13.42 0.79 -14.94
C GLU A 167 -12.48 0.70 -16.16
N PRO A 168 -11.63 -0.34 -16.29
CA PRO A 168 -10.61 -0.55 -17.35
C PRO A 168 -11.04 -0.28 -18.79
N GLU A 169 -12.34 -0.32 -19.05
CA GLU A 169 -12.93 -0.41 -20.38
C GLU A 169 -13.79 0.82 -20.73
N PHE A 170 -13.70 1.90 -19.94
CA PHE A 170 -14.41 3.17 -20.16
C PHE A 170 -13.47 4.36 -20.37
#